data_AF-A0A1W0WPQ9-F1
#
_entry.id   AF-A0A1W0WPQ9-F1
#
_cell.length_a   1.000
_cell.length_b   1.000
_cell.length_c   1.000
_cell.angle_alpha   90.00
_cell.angle_beta   90.00
_cell.angle_gamma   90.00
#
_symmetry.space_group_name_H-M   'P 1'
#
loop_
_entity.id
_entity.type
_entity.pdbx_description
1 polymer ?
#
loop_
_entity_poly.entity_id
_entity_poly.type
_entity_poly.pdbx_seq_one_letter_code
_entity_poly.pdbx_strand_id
1 'polypeptide(L)'
;MTSVCFFSLEKPTIASPKILSVKVGEDFPVSPNRTMRPFRTTHRVPSNGYLIYKQEKSLLPQFQNLTGYEIGALVAAGTEVHEKHSVPEMAYTGDTTFDCFLDPANADILQARILITEATYIDDRQSPAKAKERGHTHLMDIAKNAELFRDVGALVLVHLSDRYNATQADHWMRRCLPPWLISKTWVPTIARTSSRISIVDLRGFSSSVFLNFYMEHFVRNFLQYFSFH
;
A
#
# COMPACT_ATOMS: atom_id res chain seq x y z
N MET A 1 -26.20 8.44 31.50
CA MET A 1 -25.17 7.47 31.08
C MET A 1 -25.82 6.35 30.28
N THR A 2 -25.83 6.45 28.95
CA THR A 2 -25.78 5.27 28.07
C THR A 2 -25.27 5.74 26.71
N SER A 3 -24.07 5.29 26.36
CA SER A 3 -23.41 5.50 25.08
C SER A 3 -23.94 4.47 24.10
N VAL A 4 -24.44 4.90 22.96
CA VAL A 4 -24.58 4.08 21.76
C VAL A 4 -24.35 5.00 20.56
N CYS A 5 -23.12 5.04 20.04
CA CYS A 5 -22.85 5.59 18.72
C CYS A 5 -22.52 4.41 17.80
N PHE A 6 -23.57 3.85 17.19
CA PHE A 6 -23.41 3.03 15.99
C PHE A 6 -23.01 3.97 14.85
N PHE A 7 -21.72 3.99 14.48
CA PHE A 7 -21.37 4.47 13.14
C PHE A 7 -21.78 3.39 12.14
N SER A 8 -23.02 3.51 11.67
CA SER A 8 -23.47 2.87 10.44
C SER A 8 -22.55 3.36 9.33
N LEU A 9 -21.80 2.46 8.70
CA LEU A 9 -21.15 2.73 7.43
C LEU A 9 -22.25 2.79 6.36
N GLU A 10 -22.98 3.90 6.33
CA GLU A 10 -23.73 4.27 5.13
C GLU A 10 -22.73 4.31 3.97
N LYS A 11 -23.08 3.72 2.82
CA LYS A 11 -22.32 3.96 1.59
C LYS A 11 -22.18 5.47 1.45
N PRO A 12 -20.97 6.03 1.34
CA PRO A 12 -20.81 7.47 1.20
C PRO A 12 -21.46 7.89 -0.11
N THR A 13 -22.69 8.37 -0.04
CA THR A 13 -23.33 9.09 -1.14
C THR A 13 -22.60 10.43 -1.22
N ILE A 14 -22.07 10.76 -2.41
CA ILE A 14 -21.38 12.04 -2.70
C ILE A 14 -22.28 13.28 -2.43
N ALA A 15 -23.54 13.08 -2.02
CA ALA A 15 -24.52 14.11 -1.72
C ALA A 15 -24.06 15.16 -0.69
N SER A 16 -23.09 14.86 0.19
CA SER A 16 -22.52 15.84 1.14
C SER A 16 -21.10 15.47 1.57
N PRO A 17 -20.07 15.78 0.77
CA PRO A 17 -18.71 15.39 1.09
C PRO A 17 -18.16 16.23 2.25
N LYS A 18 -17.51 15.58 3.23
CA LYS A 18 -16.68 16.27 4.21
C LYS A 18 -15.27 16.42 3.66
N ILE A 19 -14.86 17.66 3.38
CA ILE A 19 -13.50 17.95 2.94
C ILE A 19 -12.62 18.12 4.17
N LEU A 20 -11.53 17.35 4.24
CA LEU A 20 -10.55 17.40 5.30
C LEU A 20 -9.22 17.86 4.73
N SER A 21 -8.62 18.89 5.34
CA SER A 21 -7.21 19.17 5.10
C SER A 21 -6.39 18.08 5.77
N VAL A 22 -5.36 17.58 5.08
CA VAL A 22 -4.48 16.53 5.58
C VAL A 22 -3.08 17.11 5.78
N LYS A 23 -2.52 16.92 6.97
CA LYS A 23 -1.14 17.30 7.28
C LYS A 23 -0.25 16.06 7.24
N VAL A 24 0.95 16.21 6.70
CA VAL A 24 1.98 15.16 6.72
C VAL A 24 2.24 14.72 8.16
N GLY A 25 2.24 13.41 8.39
CA GLY A 25 2.46 12.78 9.69
C GLY A 25 1.25 12.75 10.63
N GLU A 26 0.13 13.38 10.26
CA GLU A 26 -1.10 13.35 11.07
C GLU A 26 -1.88 12.06 10.80
N ASP A 27 -2.30 11.39 11.88
CA ASP A 27 -3.03 10.13 11.82
C ASP A 27 -4.54 10.36 11.71
N PHE A 28 -5.15 9.75 10.69
CA PHE A 28 -6.59 9.81 10.44
C PHE A 28 -7.23 8.43 10.61
N PRO A 29 -8.22 8.25 11.51
CA PRO A 29 -8.90 6.98 11.65
C PRO A 29 -9.74 6.68 10.40
N VAL A 30 -9.51 5.51 9.79
CA VAL A 30 -10.28 5.02 8.64
C VAL A 30 -11.31 3.97 9.09
N SER A 31 -10.93 3.13 10.05
CA SER A 31 -11.79 2.13 10.69
C SER A 31 -11.30 1.89 12.13
N PRO A 32 -12.03 1.13 12.97
CA PRO A 32 -11.61 0.84 14.35
C PRO A 32 -10.21 0.23 14.50
N ASN A 33 -9.70 -0.39 13.43
CA ASN A 33 -8.39 -1.03 13.40
C ASN A 33 -7.49 -0.52 12.27
N ARG A 34 -7.81 0.61 11.63
CA ARG A 34 -6.97 1.19 10.57
C ARG A 34 -6.83 2.70 10.71
N THR A 35 -5.61 3.15 10.47
CA THR A 35 -5.24 4.57 10.50
C THR A 35 -4.52 4.90 9.20
N MET A 36 -4.88 6.01 8.56
CA MET A 36 -4.17 6.56 7.42
C MET A 36 -3.24 7.67 7.90
N ARG A 37 -1.99 7.64 7.46
CA ARG A 37 -0.98 8.68 7.69
C ARG A 37 -0.49 9.22 6.34
N PRO A 38 -0.67 10.51 6.05
CA PRO A 38 -0.05 11.15 4.90
C PRO A 38 1.47 11.26 5.11
N PHE A 39 2.25 11.02 4.06
CA PHE A 39 3.70 11.17 4.05
C PHE A 39 4.15 12.06 2.89
N ARG A 40 5.35 12.62 3.01
CA ARG A 40 5.85 13.59 2.03
C ARG A 40 6.26 12.89 0.75
N THR A 41 5.86 13.45 -0.38
CA THR A 41 6.31 13.07 -1.72
C THR A 41 6.86 14.27 -2.46
N THR A 42 7.51 14.04 -3.60
CA THR A 42 8.15 15.11 -4.38
C THR A 42 7.60 15.11 -5.79
N HIS A 43 6.78 16.12 -6.09
CA HIS A 43 6.22 16.36 -7.40
C HIS A 43 6.20 17.87 -7.71
N ARG A 44 5.81 18.25 -8.94
CA ARG A 44 5.78 19.66 -9.39
C ARG A 44 4.75 20.51 -8.69
N VAL A 45 3.72 19.87 -8.14
CA VAL A 45 2.69 20.50 -7.31
C VAL A 45 2.70 19.85 -5.92
N PRO A 46 2.12 20.51 -4.90
CA PRO A 46 1.95 19.91 -3.58
C PRO A 46 1.34 18.52 -3.69
N SER A 47 2.02 17.54 -3.10
CA SER A 47 1.72 16.11 -3.24
C SER A 47 1.99 15.40 -1.92
N ASN A 48 1.15 14.43 -1.61
CA ASN A 48 1.29 13.55 -0.46
C ASN A 48 1.12 12.11 -0.92
N GLY A 49 1.92 11.23 -0.35
CA GLY A 49 1.59 9.82 -0.30
C GLY A 49 0.73 9.52 0.93
N TYR A 50 0.12 8.35 0.96
CA TYR A 50 -0.72 7.90 2.07
C TYR A 50 -0.34 6.47 2.46
N LEU A 51 -0.14 6.24 3.75
CA LEU A 51 0.15 4.93 4.32
C LEU A 51 -0.98 4.53 5.28
N ILE A 52 -1.61 3.40 5.02
CA ILE A 52 -2.61 2.79 5.90
C ILE A 52 -1.88 1.82 6.82
N TYR A 53 -1.95 2.06 8.12
CA TYR A 53 -1.56 1.13 9.17
C TYR A 53 -2.77 0.32 9.62
N LYS A 54 -2.58 -0.99 9.78
CA LYS A 54 -3.53 -1.87 10.44
C LYS A 54 -3.07 -2.13 11.87
N GLN A 55 -3.99 -2.01 12.82
CA GLN A 55 -3.76 -2.38 14.20
C GLN A 55 -3.93 -3.89 14.33
N GLU A 56 -2.87 -4.57 14.70
CA GLU A 56 -2.84 -5.99 14.97
C GLU A 56 -2.56 -6.24 16.47
N LYS A 57 -2.87 -7.46 16.90
CA LYS A 57 -2.66 -7.91 18.27
C LYS A 57 -1.94 -9.25 18.24
N SER A 58 -0.84 -9.36 18.96
CA SER A 58 -0.16 -10.63 19.25
C SER A 58 -0.32 -10.97 20.72
N LEU A 59 -0.30 -12.26 21.02
CA LEU A 59 -0.30 -12.74 22.41
C LEU A 59 1.09 -12.47 23.01
N LEU A 60 1.13 -11.87 24.20
CA LEU A 60 2.40 -11.58 24.87
C LEU A 60 3.18 -12.89 25.12
N PRO A 61 4.52 -12.87 25.03
CA PRO A 61 5.35 -14.07 25.14
C PRO A 61 5.04 -14.94 26.38
N GLN A 62 4.78 -14.32 27.53
CA GLN A 62 4.47 -15.01 28.78
C GLN A 62 3.15 -15.79 28.77
N PHE A 63 2.25 -15.54 27.80
CA PHE A 63 0.96 -16.20 27.70
C PHE A 63 0.89 -17.22 26.54
N GLN A 64 1.95 -17.37 25.74
CA GLN A 64 1.95 -18.23 24.54
C GLN A 64 1.75 -19.73 24.82
N ASN A 65 2.08 -20.20 26.03
CA ASN A 65 1.92 -21.59 26.43
C ASN A 65 0.57 -21.89 27.11
N LEU A 66 -0.29 -20.88 27.28
CA LEU A 66 -1.59 -21.05 27.90
C LEU A 66 -2.63 -21.51 26.88
N THR A 67 -3.60 -22.29 27.36
CA THR A 67 -4.77 -22.69 26.58
C THR A 67 -5.69 -21.50 26.32
N GLY A 68 -6.50 -21.58 25.27
CA GLY A 68 -7.49 -20.53 24.98
C GLY A 68 -8.48 -20.26 26.13
N TYR A 69 -8.76 -21.28 26.95
CA TYR A 69 -9.59 -21.14 28.15
C TYR A 69 -8.89 -20.31 29.23
N GLU A 70 -7.63 -20.60 29.52
CA GLU A 70 -6.83 -19.84 30.50
C GLU A 70 -6.61 -18.39 30.05
N ILE A 71 -6.33 -18.16 28.77
CA ILE A 71 -6.23 -16.82 28.18
C ILE A 71 -7.57 -16.08 28.34
N GLY A 72 -8.70 -16.75 28.05
CA GLY A 72 -10.03 -16.19 28.22
C GLY A 72 -10.32 -15.77 29.67
N ALA A 73 -9.91 -16.58 30.64
CA ALA A 73 -10.04 -16.26 32.06
C ALA A 73 -9.21 -15.02 32.45
N LEU A 74 -7.97 -14.90 31.94
CA LEU A 74 -7.11 -13.74 32.18
C LEU A 74 -7.71 -12.45 31.58
N VAL A 75 -8.24 -12.52 30.36
CA VAL A 75 -8.93 -11.39 29.72
C VAL A 75 -10.18 -11.00 30.51
N ALA A 76 -10.99 -11.96 30.95
CA ALA A 76 -12.17 -11.71 31.77
C ALA A 76 -11.83 -11.09 33.15
N ALA A 77 -10.66 -11.41 33.69
CA ALA A 77 -10.09 -10.80 34.89
C ALA A 77 -9.47 -9.40 34.64
N GLY A 78 -9.51 -8.89 33.40
CA GLY A 78 -8.97 -7.57 33.05
C GLY A 78 -7.46 -7.53 32.80
N THR A 79 -6.81 -8.69 32.66
CA THR A 79 -5.38 -8.77 32.36
C THR A 79 -5.14 -8.47 30.88
N GLU A 80 -4.21 -7.55 30.57
CA GLU A 80 -3.76 -7.34 29.19
C GLU A 80 -2.88 -8.51 28.74
N VAL A 81 -3.46 -9.41 27.95
CA VAL A 81 -2.75 -10.58 27.41
C VAL A 81 -2.15 -10.35 26.03
N HIS A 82 -2.55 -9.27 25.35
CA HIS A 82 -2.13 -8.96 24.00
C HIS A 82 -1.31 -7.66 23.95
N GLU A 83 -0.21 -7.69 23.21
CA GLU A 83 0.44 -6.47 22.72
C GLU A 83 -0.27 -5.98 21.46
N LYS A 84 -0.25 -4.67 21.22
CA LYS A 84 -0.77 -4.04 20.00
C LYS A 84 0.39 -3.55 19.17
N HIS A 85 0.34 -3.80 17.87
CA HIS A 85 1.34 -3.31 16.92
C HIS A 85 0.65 -2.74 15.68
N SER A 86 1.22 -1.64 15.18
CA SER A 86 0.80 -1.01 13.93
C SER A 86 1.62 -1.61 12.78
N VAL A 87 0.96 -2.26 11.83
CA VAL A 87 1.64 -2.81 10.64
C VAL A 87 1.31 -1.98 9.40
N PRO A 88 2.31 -1.60 8.58
CA PRO A 88 2.10 -0.99 7.27
C PRO A 88 1.28 -1.93 6.36
N GLU A 89 0.01 -1.63 6.15
CA GLU A 89 -0.89 -2.47 5.34
C GLU A 89 -0.83 -2.07 3.87
N MET A 90 -0.97 -0.79 3.57
CA MET A 90 -0.97 -0.29 2.19
C MET A 90 -0.34 1.10 2.11
N ALA A 91 0.64 1.25 1.23
CA ALA A 91 1.19 2.54 0.85
C ALA A 91 0.73 2.93 -0.56
N TYR A 92 0.37 4.18 -0.76
CA TYR A 92 0.13 4.80 -2.06
C TYR A 92 0.98 6.07 -2.17
N THR A 93 1.86 6.15 -3.16
CA THR A 93 2.74 7.33 -3.30
C THR A 93 2.07 8.47 -4.06
N GLY A 94 1.08 8.21 -4.91
CA GLY A 94 0.73 9.15 -5.97
C GLY A 94 1.92 9.42 -6.89
N ASP A 95 1.86 10.55 -7.60
CA ASP A 95 2.97 11.02 -8.44
C ASP A 95 4.11 11.54 -7.55
N THR A 96 5.31 11.04 -7.80
CA THR A 96 6.51 11.38 -7.05
C THR A 96 7.79 11.00 -7.79
N THR A 97 8.89 11.65 -7.45
CA THR A 97 10.23 11.15 -7.73
C THR A 97 10.58 9.95 -6.85
N PHE A 98 11.58 9.18 -7.30
CA PHE A 98 12.12 8.01 -6.58
C PHE A 98 12.67 8.34 -5.17
N ASP A 99 13.01 9.60 -4.92
CA ASP A 99 13.58 10.03 -3.63
C ASP A 99 12.66 9.73 -2.44
N CYS A 100 11.35 9.57 -2.65
CA CYS A 100 10.42 9.21 -1.58
C CYS A 100 10.78 7.89 -0.88
N PHE A 101 11.44 6.96 -1.58
CA PHE A 101 11.90 5.67 -1.03
C PHE A 101 13.24 5.77 -0.29
N LEU A 102 13.94 6.89 -0.45
CA LEU A 102 15.23 7.14 0.19
C LEU A 102 15.09 8.01 1.45
N ASP A 103 13.93 8.64 1.64
CA ASP A 103 13.64 9.46 2.82
C ASP A 103 13.42 8.56 4.05
N PRO A 104 14.25 8.67 5.12
CA PRO A 104 14.05 7.90 6.35
C PRO A 104 12.70 8.13 7.01
N ALA A 105 12.08 9.31 6.82
CA ALA A 105 10.74 9.59 7.33
C ALA A 105 9.65 8.74 6.66
N ASN A 106 9.95 8.16 5.50
CA ASN A 106 9.05 7.32 4.72
C ASN A 106 9.40 5.82 4.82
N ALA A 107 10.33 5.41 5.69
CA ALA A 107 10.85 4.04 5.72
C ALA A 107 9.76 2.94 5.77
N ASP A 108 8.66 3.20 6.47
CA ASP A 108 7.53 2.26 6.61
C ASP A 108 6.86 1.89 5.28
N ILE A 109 6.96 2.71 4.23
CA ILE A 109 6.38 2.38 2.91
C ILE A 109 7.05 1.15 2.28
N LEU A 110 8.33 0.91 2.61
CA LEU A 110 9.10 -0.25 2.13
C LEU A 110 8.76 -1.54 2.90
N GLN A 111 8.02 -1.42 4.00
CA GLN A 111 7.50 -2.53 4.81
C GLN A 111 6.01 -2.79 4.53
N ALA A 112 5.41 -2.06 3.58
CA ALA A 112 4.00 -2.20 3.26
C ALA A 112 3.69 -3.56 2.63
N ARG A 113 2.59 -4.18 3.07
CA ARG A 113 2.09 -5.41 2.44
C ARG A 113 1.73 -5.17 0.98
N ILE A 114 1.21 -3.99 0.65
CA ILE A 114 0.94 -3.54 -0.72
C ILE A 114 1.51 -2.13 -0.87
N LEU A 115 2.44 -1.95 -1.80
CA LEU A 115 2.96 -0.63 -2.19
C LEU A 115 2.47 -0.31 -3.60
N ILE A 116 1.66 0.74 -3.72
CA ILE A 116 1.18 1.28 -4.97
C ILE A 116 1.99 2.54 -5.28
N THR A 117 2.73 2.53 -6.38
CA THR A 117 3.61 3.66 -6.75
C THR A 117 3.63 3.91 -8.24
N GLU A 118 3.94 5.14 -8.62
CA GLU A 118 4.07 5.49 -10.02
C GLU A 118 5.33 4.88 -10.68
N ALA A 119 5.24 4.63 -11.98
CA ALA A 119 6.39 4.40 -12.84
C ALA A 119 6.11 5.01 -14.23
N THR A 120 6.14 6.35 -14.30
CA THR A 120 5.72 7.10 -15.49
C THR A 120 6.52 6.71 -16.74
N TYR A 121 7.83 6.48 -16.60
CA TYR A 121 8.72 6.14 -17.70
C TYR A 121 9.35 4.75 -17.47
N ILE A 122 9.26 3.89 -18.47
CA ILE A 122 9.71 2.49 -18.38
C ILE A 122 10.78 2.11 -19.42
N ASP A 123 11.00 2.94 -20.43
CA ASP A 123 11.90 2.68 -21.55
C ASP A 123 13.26 3.37 -21.40
N ASP A 124 14.09 3.33 -22.43
CA ASP A 124 15.40 4.00 -22.48
C ASP A 124 15.37 5.37 -23.17
N ARG A 125 14.20 5.81 -23.67
CA ARG A 125 14.05 7.09 -24.39
C ARG A 125 14.14 8.27 -23.42
N GLN A 126 13.68 8.05 -22.19
CA GLN A 126 13.72 9.04 -21.12
C GLN A 126 14.70 8.59 -20.05
N SER A 127 15.67 9.43 -19.72
CA SER A 127 16.61 9.09 -18.66
C SER A 127 15.94 9.24 -17.28
N PRO A 128 16.39 8.48 -16.26
CA PRO A 128 15.95 8.67 -14.89
C PRO A 128 16.10 10.12 -14.38
N ALA A 129 17.17 10.80 -14.77
CA ALA A 129 17.38 12.21 -14.44
C ALA A 129 16.28 13.12 -15.00
N LYS A 130 15.84 12.90 -16.26
CA LYS A 130 14.73 13.65 -16.87
C LYS A 130 13.38 13.30 -16.26
N ALA A 131 13.17 12.05 -15.84
CA ALA A 131 11.97 11.66 -15.10
C ALA A 131 11.88 12.42 -13.78
N LYS A 132 12.99 12.45 -13.02
CA LYS A 132 13.12 13.17 -11.76
C LYS A 132 12.91 14.68 -11.92
N GLU A 133 13.50 15.31 -12.93
CA GLU A 133 13.27 16.73 -13.27
C GLU A 133 11.78 17.02 -13.55
N ARG A 134 11.06 16.02 -14.08
CA ARG A 134 9.61 16.11 -14.32
C ARG A 134 8.76 15.77 -13.09
N GLY A 135 9.38 15.40 -11.97
CA GLY A 135 8.68 15.04 -10.74
C GLY A 135 8.15 13.61 -10.73
N HIS A 136 8.74 12.71 -11.53
CA HIS A 136 8.24 11.36 -11.74
C HIS A 136 9.31 10.28 -11.50
N THR A 137 8.86 9.05 -11.28
CA THR A 137 9.69 7.88 -11.06
C THR A 137 9.93 7.13 -12.37
N HIS A 138 11.17 6.70 -12.59
CA HIS A 138 11.55 5.86 -13.71
C HIS A 138 11.68 4.40 -13.27
N LEU A 139 11.25 3.44 -14.10
CA LEU A 139 11.36 2.00 -13.79
C LEU A 139 12.80 1.57 -13.47
N MET A 140 13.76 2.13 -14.21
CA MET A 140 15.18 1.91 -13.97
C MET A 140 15.66 2.33 -12.56
N ASP A 141 15.05 3.33 -11.91
CA ASP A 141 15.40 3.68 -10.53
C ASP A 141 14.95 2.58 -9.56
N ILE A 142 13.76 2.02 -9.78
CA ILE A 142 13.27 0.85 -9.05
C ILE A 142 14.19 -0.35 -9.30
N ALA A 143 14.59 -0.60 -10.55
CA ALA A 143 15.47 -1.71 -10.91
C ALA A 143 16.84 -1.65 -10.22
N LYS A 144 17.47 -0.47 -10.24
CA LYS A 144 18.80 -0.25 -9.64
C LYS A 144 18.80 -0.36 -8.12
N ASN A 145 17.65 -0.08 -7.50
CA ASN A 145 17.46 -0.09 -6.06
C ASN A 145 16.49 -1.21 -5.63
N ALA A 146 16.42 -2.30 -6.40
CA ALA A 146 15.43 -3.36 -6.20
C ALA A 146 15.43 -3.88 -4.75
N GLU A 147 16.62 -3.93 -4.13
CA GLU A 147 16.80 -4.37 -2.74
C GLU A 147 16.00 -3.57 -1.70
N LEU A 148 15.69 -2.30 -1.95
CA LEU A 148 14.82 -1.51 -1.05
C LEU A 148 13.41 -2.11 -0.94
N PHE A 149 12.96 -2.80 -1.99
CA PHE A 149 11.62 -3.39 -2.07
C PHE A 149 11.59 -4.83 -1.57
N ARG A 150 12.63 -5.30 -0.87
CA ARG A 150 12.73 -6.69 -0.40
C ARG A 150 11.57 -7.08 0.52
N ASP A 151 11.23 -6.22 1.46
CA ASP A 151 10.20 -6.50 2.48
C ASP A 151 8.77 -6.09 2.04
N VAL A 152 8.64 -5.38 0.92
CA VAL A 152 7.33 -5.08 0.31
C VAL A 152 6.64 -6.37 -0.09
N GLY A 153 5.40 -6.59 0.35
CA GLY A 153 4.65 -7.80 0.03
C GLY A 153 4.27 -7.90 -1.46
N ALA A 154 3.63 -6.86 -1.99
CA ALA A 154 3.30 -6.71 -3.40
C ALA A 154 3.58 -5.27 -3.87
N LEU A 155 4.24 -5.14 -5.03
CA LEU A 155 4.51 -3.86 -5.68
C LEU A 155 3.49 -3.66 -6.82
N VAL A 156 2.84 -2.52 -6.86
CA VAL A 156 1.84 -2.18 -7.88
C VAL A 156 2.29 -0.92 -8.58
N LEU A 157 2.69 -1.04 -9.84
CA LEU A 157 3.09 0.11 -10.64
C LEU A 157 1.87 0.67 -11.37
N VAL A 158 1.59 1.95 -11.10
CA VAL A 158 0.51 2.73 -11.71
C VAL A 158 1.09 3.94 -12.44
N HIS A 159 0.22 4.74 -13.08
CA HIS A 159 0.60 5.98 -13.78
C HIS A 159 1.66 5.80 -14.86
N LEU A 160 1.69 4.64 -15.54
CA LEU A 160 2.50 4.49 -16.74
C LEU A 160 2.00 5.48 -17.79
N SER A 161 2.93 6.17 -18.49
CA SER A 161 2.55 7.07 -19.57
C SER A 161 1.75 6.33 -20.65
N ASP A 162 0.68 6.95 -21.15
CA ASP A 162 -0.22 6.42 -22.20
C ASP A 162 0.50 6.01 -23.49
N ARG A 163 1.76 6.42 -23.67
CA ARG A 163 2.62 5.98 -24.78
C ARG A 163 2.98 4.50 -24.74
N TYR A 164 2.78 3.82 -23.60
CA TYR A 164 3.13 2.41 -23.41
C TYR A 164 1.89 1.54 -23.43
N ASN A 165 1.87 0.54 -24.31
CA ASN A 165 0.87 -0.52 -24.24
C ASN A 165 1.30 -1.64 -23.28
N ALA A 166 0.37 -2.55 -22.98
CA ALA A 166 0.58 -3.66 -22.06
C ALA A 166 1.79 -4.55 -22.45
N THR A 167 2.00 -4.80 -23.74
CA THR A 167 3.13 -5.61 -24.23
C THR A 167 4.47 -4.91 -23.99
N GLN A 168 4.55 -3.61 -24.25
CA GLN A 168 5.74 -2.82 -23.96
C GLN A 168 6.01 -2.77 -22.45
N ALA A 169 4.97 -2.61 -21.64
CA ALA A 169 5.08 -2.65 -20.20
C ALA A 169 5.64 -3.99 -19.70
N ASP A 170 5.07 -5.14 -20.12
CA ASP A 170 5.57 -6.46 -19.72
C ASP A 170 7.01 -6.69 -20.18
N HIS A 171 7.35 -6.27 -21.41
CA HIS A 171 8.71 -6.36 -21.95
C HIS A 171 9.73 -5.61 -21.08
N TRP A 172 9.50 -4.32 -20.81
CA TRP A 172 10.43 -3.49 -20.03
C TRP A 172 10.53 -3.95 -18.58
N MET A 173 9.42 -4.36 -17.99
CA MET A 173 9.39 -4.95 -16.64
C MET A 173 10.28 -6.19 -16.53
N ARG A 174 10.15 -7.13 -17.48
CA ARG A 174 10.96 -8.35 -17.52
C ARG A 174 12.42 -8.10 -17.84
N ARG A 175 12.70 -7.05 -18.63
CA ARG A 175 14.05 -6.67 -19.02
C ARG A 175 14.80 -6.00 -17.86
N CYS A 176 14.13 -5.16 -17.08
CA CYS A 176 14.79 -4.29 -16.10
C CYS A 176 14.77 -4.86 -14.67
N LEU A 177 13.67 -5.45 -14.23
CA LEU A 177 13.53 -5.89 -12.85
C LEU A 177 14.13 -7.28 -12.63
N PRO A 178 14.69 -7.58 -11.44
CA PRO A 178 15.13 -8.93 -11.12
C PRO A 178 13.91 -9.87 -11.00
N PRO A 179 14.07 -11.18 -11.29
CA PRO A 179 12.94 -12.14 -11.30
C PRO A 179 12.11 -12.18 -10.02
N TRP A 180 12.76 -12.05 -8.85
CA TRP A 180 12.09 -12.07 -7.54
C TRP A 180 11.20 -10.84 -7.32
N LEU A 181 11.57 -9.69 -7.90
CA LEU A 181 10.75 -8.49 -7.81
C LEU A 181 9.59 -8.59 -8.80
N ILE A 182 9.86 -9.05 -10.04
CA ILE A 182 8.82 -9.31 -11.05
C ILE A 182 7.71 -10.22 -10.53
N SER A 183 8.04 -11.25 -9.75
CA SER A 183 7.04 -12.20 -9.22
C SER A 183 6.04 -11.57 -8.26
N LYS A 184 6.37 -10.41 -7.69
CA LYS A 184 5.48 -9.65 -6.80
C LYS A 184 5.11 -8.27 -7.34
N THR A 185 5.47 -7.94 -8.59
CA THR A 185 5.10 -6.69 -9.24
C THR A 185 3.90 -6.85 -10.18
N TRP A 186 2.94 -5.93 -10.05
CA TRP A 186 1.71 -5.86 -10.80
C TRP A 186 1.60 -4.54 -11.55
N VAL A 187 1.07 -4.57 -12.76
CA VAL A 187 0.74 -3.38 -13.55
C VAL A 187 -0.70 -3.56 -14.01
N PRO A 188 -1.66 -2.71 -13.58
CA PRO A 188 -3.08 -2.91 -13.90
C PRO A 188 -3.38 -3.01 -15.40
N THR A 189 -2.60 -2.30 -16.24
CA THR A 189 -2.72 -2.33 -17.69
C THR A 189 -2.27 -3.65 -18.32
N ILE A 190 -1.47 -4.46 -17.61
CA ILE A 190 -1.03 -5.79 -18.04
C ILE A 190 -1.97 -6.83 -17.43
N ALA A 191 -3.02 -7.20 -18.16
CA ALA A 191 -3.83 -8.35 -17.79
C ALA A 191 -2.97 -9.62 -17.92
N ARG A 192 -2.41 -10.12 -16.81
CA ARG A 192 -1.73 -11.41 -16.79
C ARG A 192 -2.79 -12.51 -16.86
N THR A 193 -3.09 -12.96 -18.07
CA THR A 193 -3.87 -14.18 -18.28
C THR A 193 -3.08 -15.35 -17.67
N SER A 194 -3.65 -15.94 -16.61
CA SER A 194 -3.36 -17.31 -16.17
C SER A 194 -1.92 -17.63 -15.76
N SER A 195 -1.55 -17.24 -14.55
CA SER A 195 -0.82 -18.18 -13.67
C SER A 195 -1.39 -18.04 -12.26
N ARG A 196 -2.07 -19.09 -11.80
CA ARG A 196 -2.55 -19.23 -10.42
C ARG A 196 -1.33 -19.25 -9.51
N ILE A 197 -0.90 -18.08 -9.05
CA ILE A 197 0.08 -17.97 -7.98
C ILE A 197 -0.68 -18.23 -6.68
N SER A 198 -0.31 -19.31 -6.01
CA SER A 198 -0.80 -19.67 -4.69
C SER A 198 -0.39 -18.59 -3.70
N ILE A 199 -1.36 -17.79 -3.26
CA ILE A 199 -1.28 -16.80 -2.17
C ILE A 199 -1.06 -17.55 -0.85
N VAL A 200 0.12 -18.13 -0.67
CA VAL A 200 0.46 -18.92 0.53
C VAL A 200 1.32 -18.12 1.50
N ASP A 201 1.81 -16.92 1.15
CA ASP A 201 2.58 -16.09 2.08
C ASP A 201 1.99 -14.72 2.43
N LEU A 202 0.75 -14.41 1.99
CA LEU A 202 -0.05 -13.35 2.61
C LEU A 202 -0.86 -13.97 3.75
N ARG A 203 -0.22 -14.37 4.86
CA ARG A 203 -0.85 -14.97 6.07
C ARG A 203 -1.78 -14.00 6.81
N GLY A 204 -2.78 -13.49 6.11
CA GLY A 204 -3.77 -12.52 6.60
C GLY A 204 -4.89 -12.23 5.60
N PHE A 205 -4.81 -12.70 4.35
CA PHE A 205 -5.91 -12.64 3.39
C PHE A 205 -6.17 -14.05 2.85
N SER A 206 -7.19 -14.70 3.40
CA SER A 206 -7.68 -15.97 2.88
C SER A 206 -8.28 -15.76 1.49
N SER A 207 -7.84 -16.56 0.51
CA SER A 207 -8.35 -16.73 -0.86
C SER A 207 -7.84 -15.79 -1.97
N SER A 208 -7.56 -16.41 -3.12
CA SER A 208 -7.11 -15.79 -4.38
C SER A 208 -8.12 -14.88 -5.06
N VAL A 209 -9.39 -14.95 -4.64
CA VAL A 209 -10.45 -14.06 -5.10
C VAL A 209 -10.33 -12.70 -4.41
N PHE A 210 -9.81 -12.66 -3.17
CA PHE A 210 -9.79 -11.44 -2.37
C PHE A 210 -8.75 -10.43 -2.83
N LEU A 211 -7.58 -10.85 -3.32
CA LEU A 211 -6.58 -9.91 -3.85
C LEU A 211 -7.03 -9.31 -5.18
N ASN A 212 -7.62 -10.10 -6.09
CA ASN A 212 -8.21 -9.54 -7.32
C ASN A 212 -9.40 -8.64 -7.01
N PHE A 213 -10.28 -9.03 -6.07
CA PHE A 213 -11.39 -8.19 -5.64
C PHE A 213 -10.92 -6.91 -4.91
N TYR A 214 -9.87 -6.99 -4.08
CA TYR A 214 -9.29 -5.86 -3.37
C TYR A 214 -8.53 -4.94 -4.34
N MET A 215 -7.78 -5.49 -5.29
CA MET A 215 -7.11 -4.72 -6.34
C MET A 215 -8.11 -4.12 -7.34
N GLU A 216 -9.22 -4.77 -7.64
CA GLU A 216 -10.25 -4.20 -8.52
C GLU A 216 -11.18 -3.23 -7.80
N HIS A 217 -11.66 -3.53 -6.60
CA HIS A 217 -12.61 -2.67 -5.88
C HIS A 217 -11.93 -1.69 -4.94
N PHE A 218 -10.97 -2.12 -4.12
CA PHE A 218 -10.32 -1.20 -3.19
C PHE A 218 -9.42 -0.23 -3.94
N VAL A 219 -8.56 -0.67 -4.88
CA VAL A 219 -7.72 0.29 -5.64
C VAL A 219 -8.55 1.19 -6.55
N ARG A 220 -9.60 0.69 -7.23
CA ARG A 220 -10.47 1.60 -8.04
C ARG A 220 -11.23 2.59 -7.17
N ASN A 221 -11.83 2.16 -6.06
CA ASN A 221 -12.55 3.08 -5.18
C ASN A 221 -11.58 4.02 -4.46
N PHE A 222 -10.44 3.54 -3.97
CA PHE A 222 -9.39 4.34 -3.33
C PHE A 222 -8.83 5.37 -4.31
N LEU A 223 -8.46 5.00 -5.54
CA LEU A 223 -8.03 5.95 -6.56
C LEU A 223 -9.13 6.96 -6.94
N GLN A 224 -10.42 6.59 -6.92
CA GLN A 224 -11.52 7.54 -7.11
C GLN A 224 -11.60 8.59 -6.00
N TYR A 225 -11.24 8.26 -4.76
CA TYR A 225 -11.23 9.21 -3.64
C TYR A 225 -9.98 10.11 -3.60
N PHE A 226 -8.91 9.73 -4.28
CA PHE A 226 -7.62 10.46 -4.29
C PHE A 226 -7.25 11.03 -5.67
N SER A 227 -8.20 11.07 -6.62
CA SER A 227 -7.98 11.70 -7.92
C SER A 227 -7.91 13.22 -7.77
N PHE A 228 -6.70 13.78 -7.85
CA PHE A 228 -6.49 15.21 -7.98
C PHE A 228 -7.03 15.67 -9.35
N HIS A 229 -7.93 16.66 -9.34
CA HIS A 229 -8.22 17.51 -10.50
C HIS A 229 -7.25 18.69 -10.51
#